data_AF-A0A380P8Q9-F1
#
_entry.id   AF-A0A380P8Q9-F1
#
_cell.length_a   1.000
_cell.length_b   1.000
_cell.length_c   1.000
_cell.angle_alpha   90.00
_cell.angle_beta   90.00
_cell.angle_gamma   90.00
#
_symmetry.space_group_name_H-M   'P 1'
#
loop_
_entity.id
_entity.type
_entity.pdbx_description
1 polymer ?
#
loop_
_entity_poly.entity_id
_entity_poly.type
_entity_poly.pdbx_seq_one_letter_code
_entity_poly.pdbx_strand_id
1 'polypeptide(L)'
;MKKTKIVSTLGPASTDVETITNLLEAGANVTRFNFSHGDHEEHLGRMNAVHEAEAKTGKIAGLLLDTKGAEIRTTVQKPGKIEFNIGDVVRISMDDSLEGTKEKIAVTYPGLFDDVHVGGHVLFDDGKIDMLITDKDEASRELVTVVENHGLLGSRKGVNAPGVSINLPGITERMPMISVLVWQTESNSLLLHSFVSLKTLKIFASCLRKRTVKML
;
A
#
# COMPACT_ATOMS: atom_id res chain seq x y z
N MET A 1 -22.66 15.53 24.10
CA MET A 1 -21.75 14.40 23.86
C MET A 1 -21.47 14.25 22.37
N LYS A 2 -20.20 14.29 21.93
CA LYS A 2 -19.82 14.01 20.52
C LYS A 2 -20.04 12.53 20.22
N LYS A 3 -20.76 12.20 19.14
CA LYS A 3 -21.00 10.83 18.69
C LYS A 3 -19.93 10.33 17.71
N THR A 4 -19.44 11.21 16.84
CA THR A 4 -18.41 10.92 15.86
C THR A 4 -17.03 10.85 16.51
N LYS A 5 -16.25 9.82 16.15
CA LYS A 5 -14.87 9.62 16.62
C LYS A 5 -13.85 10.19 15.63
N ILE A 6 -12.74 10.71 16.14
CA ILE A 6 -11.68 11.33 15.34
C ILE A 6 -10.47 10.39 15.30
N VAL A 7 -9.98 10.10 14.09
CA VAL A 7 -8.74 9.36 13.83
C VAL A 7 -7.68 10.36 13.37
N SER A 8 -6.54 10.39 14.06
CA SER A 8 -5.42 11.30 13.76
C SER A 8 -4.20 10.50 13.34
N THR A 9 -3.70 10.73 12.12
CA THR A 9 -2.45 10.07 11.66
C THR A 9 -1.25 10.75 12.30
N LEU A 10 -0.40 9.96 12.96
CA LEU A 10 0.86 10.47 13.50
C LEU A 10 1.95 10.45 12.42
N GLY A 11 2.70 11.54 12.34
CA GLY A 11 3.83 11.70 11.42
C GLY A 11 4.92 12.59 12.04
N PRO A 12 5.91 13.05 11.24
CA PRO A 12 7.04 13.84 11.73
C PRO A 12 6.66 15.10 12.51
N ALA A 13 5.51 15.70 12.21
CA ALA A 13 5.01 16.89 12.90
C ALA A 13 4.25 16.58 14.21
N SER A 14 4.13 15.32 14.60
CA SER A 14 3.31 14.88 15.73
C SER A 14 3.88 13.61 16.38
N THR A 15 5.18 13.64 16.70
CA THR A 15 5.89 12.50 17.31
C THR A 15 6.19 12.70 18.79
N ASP A 16 6.21 13.95 19.26
CA ASP A 16 6.50 14.26 20.66
C ASP A 16 5.25 14.19 21.55
N VAL A 17 5.47 13.96 22.83
CA VAL A 17 4.41 13.76 23.83
C VAL A 17 3.52 15.00 23.99
N GLU A 18 4.07 16.20 23.86
CA GLU A 18 3.31 17.45 24.03
C GLU A 18 2.31 17.64 22.89
N THR A 19 2.75 17.46 21.65
CA THR A 19 1.86 17.50 20.49
C THR A 19 0.77 16.44 20.57
N ILE A 20 1.10 15.22 21.00
CA ILE A 20 0.12 14.15 21.15
C ILE A 20 -0.87 14.46 22.29
N THR A 21 -0.40 15.02 23.41
CA THR A 21 -1.25 15.50 24.51
C THR A 21 -2.29 16.50 23.99
N ASN A 22 -1.84 17.49 23.22
CA ASN A 22 -2.71 18.49 22.60
C ASN A 22 -3.75 17.85 21.65
N LEU A 23 -3.37 16.82 20.90
CA LEU A 23 -4.30 16.07 20.04
C LEU A 23 -5.39 15.34 20.84
N LEU A 24 -5.01 14.68 21.95
CA LEU A 24 -5.97 14.01 22.85
C LEU A 24 -6.90 15.04 23.51
N GLU A 25 -6.35 16.20 23.88
CA GLU A 25 -7.14 17.28 24.46
C GLU A 25 -8.16 17.87 23.49
N ALA A 26 -7.74 18.08 22.23
CA ALA A 26 -8.60 18.52 21.13
C ALA A 26 -9.67 17.49 20.72
N GLY A 27 -9.54 16.23 21.17
CA GLY A 27 -10.56 15.20 21.04
C GLY A 27 -10.24 14.07 20.06
N ALA A 28 -8.97 13.84 19.73
CA ALA A 28 -8.54 12.62 19.05
C ALA A 28 -8.97 11.38 19.85
N ASN A 29 -9.45 10.34 19.17
CA ASN A 29 -9.90 9.09 19.79
C ASN A 29 -9.08 7.88 19.35
N VAL A 30 -8.44 7.98 18.19
CA VAL A 30 -7.60 6.94 17.62
C VAL A 30 -6.37 7.59 16.99
N THR A 31 -5.20 7.05 17.24
CA THR A 31 -3.95 7.45 16.58
C THR A 31 -3.61 6.44 15.48
N ARG A 32 -3.42 6.92 14.25
CA ARG A 32 -3.11 6.08 13.09
C ARG A 32 -1.61 6.07 12.80
N PHE A 33 -1.05 4.89 12.66
CA PHE A 33 0.34 4.60 12.33
C PHE A 33 0.41 4.04 10.91
N ASN A 34 0.93 4.81 9.96
CA ASN A 34 1.00 4.39 8.55
C ASN A 34 2.32 3.65 8.26
N PHE A 35 2.27 2.32 8.15
CA PHE A 35 3.44 1.47 7.88
C PHE A 35 3.89 1.47 6.42
N SER A 36 3.27 2.29 5.55
CA SER A 36 3.83 2.61 4.24
C SER A 36 5.15 3.38 4.35
N HIS A 37 5.37 4.05 5.50
CA HIS A 37 6.54 4.84 5.83
C HIS A 37 7.04 4.51 7.24
N GLY A 38 8.26 4.95 7.56
CA GLY A 38 8.90 4.70 8.85
C GLY A 38 9.35 3.24 9.03
N ASP A 39 10.17 3.04 10.05
CA ASP A 39 10.61 1.73 10.51
C ASP A 39 9.93 1.34 11.83
N HIS A 40 10.26 0.14 12.32
CA HIS A 40 9.67 -0.40 13.54
C HIS A 40 10.03 0.42 14.79
N GLU A 41 11.26 0.93 14.87
CA GLU A 41 11.72 1.71 16.03
C GLU A 41 11.00 3.06 16.11
N GLU A 42 10.84 3.72 14.95
CA GLU A 42 10.10 4.98 14.83
C GLU A 42 8.63 4.83 15.26
N HIS A 43 7.96 3.76 14.81
CA HIS A 43 6.56 3.50 15.19
C HIS A 43 6.42 3.11 16.66
N LEU A 44 7.34 2.31 17.20
CA LEU A 44 7.35 1.94 18.62
C LEU A 44 7.55 3.19 19.51
N GLY A 45 8.48 4.07 19.15
CA GLY A 45 8.70 5.33 19.86
C GLY A 45 7.45 6.21 19.89
N ARG A 46 6.73 6.31 18.77
CA ARG A 46 5.45 7.03 18.70
C ARG A 46 4.37 6.39 19.58
N MET A 47 4.29 5.06 19.64
CA MET A 47 3.32 4.37 20.51
C MET A 47 3.59 4.63 21.99
N ASN A 48 4.87 4.59 22.40
CA ASN A 48 5.26 4.94 23.76
C ASN A 48 4.88 6.40 24.09
N ALA A 49 5.11 7.34 23.17
CA ALA A 49 4.72 8.72 23.35
C ALA A 49 3.19 8.92 23.47
N VAL A 50 2.40 8.09 22.78
CA VAL A 50 0.93 8.04 22.97
C VAL A 50 0.61 7.63 24.41
N HIS A 51 1.17 6.53 24.91
CA HIS A 51 0.89 6.06 26.27
C HIS A 51 1.31 7.09 27.34
N GLU A 52 2.41 7.80 27.15
CA GLU A 52 2.80 8.90 28.03
C GLU A 52 1.78 10.06 28.00
N ALA A 53 1.24 10.40 26.84
CA ALA A 53 0.19 11.42 26.71
C ALA A 53 -1.14 10.97 27.31
N GLU A 54 -1.50 9.69 27.20
CA GLU A 54 -2.67 9.10 27.87
C GLU A 54 -2.54 9.21 29.39
N ALA A 55 -1.37 8.89 29.94
CA ALA A 55 -1.09 9.00 31.37
C ALA A 55 -1.19 10.46 31.88
N LYS A 56 -0.78 11.44 31.08
CA LYS A 56 -0.88 12.87 31.42
C LYS A 56 -2.31 13.41 31.38
N THR A 57 -3.09 13.00 30.37
CA THR A 57 -4.44 13.55 30.13
C THR A 57 -5.56 12.76 30.77
N GLY A 58 -5.32 11.51 31.15
CA GLY A 58 -6.34 10.54 31.54
C GLY A 58 -7.27 10.11 30.41
N LYS A 59 -6.95 10.45 29.15
CA LYS A 59 -7.74 10.13 27.96
C LYS A 59 -7.09 8.99 27.20
N ILE A 60 -7.85 7.93 26.92
CA ILE A 60 -7.38 6.77 26.17
C ILE A 60 -7.65 6.95 24.67
N ALA A 61 -6.68 6.60 23.83
CA ALA A 61 -6.79 6.54 22.38
C ALA A 61 -6.57 5.12 21.87
N GLY A 62 -7.37 4.71 20.87
CA GLY A 62 -7.09 3.46 20.15
C GLY A 62 -5.83 3.61 19.28
N LEU A 63 -5.04 2.55 19.15
CA LEU A 63 -3.88 2.52 18.26
C LEU A 63 -4.29 1.85 16.94
N LEU A 64 -4.34 2.59 15.83
CA LEU A 64 -4.68 2.05 14.51
C LEU A 64 -3.41 1.83 13.69
N LEU A 65 -3.06 0.57 13.47
CA LEU A 65 -1.89 0.17 12.69
C LEU A 65 -2.32 -0.07 11.25
N ASP A 66 -1.92 0.82 10.35
CA ASP A 66 -2.29 0.78 8.93
C ASP A 66 -1.21 0.13 8.09
N THR A 67 -1.53 -1.04 7.53
CA THR A 67 -0.59 -1.80 6.69
C THR A 67 -0.51 -1.20 5.29
N LYS A 68 0.68 -1.21 4.69
CA LYS A 68 0.89 -0.81 3.29
C LYS A 68 0.04 -1.61 2.27
N GLY A 69 -0.26 -2.88 2.57
CA GLY A 69 -0.92 -3.79 1.63
C GLY A 69 0.00 -4.27 0.50
N ALA A 70 -0.53 -5.17 -0.34
CA ALA A 70 0.11 -5.55 -1.59
C ALA A 70 -0.22 -4.51 -2.67
N GLU A 71 0.75 -4.16 -3.49
CA GLU A 71 0.63 -3.15 -4.54
C GLU A 71 1.43 -3.61 -5.76
N ILE A 72 0.95 -3.24 -6.95
CA ILE A 72 1.71 -3.41 -8.20
C ILE A 72 2.43 -2.10 -8.45
N ARG A 73 3.72 -2.17 -8.81
CA ARG A 73 4.50 -1.00 -9.19
C ARG A 73 5.19 -1.19 -10.52
N THR A 74 5.51 -0.09 -11.18
CA THR A 74 6.48 -0.07 -12.28
C THR A 74 7.90 -0.26 -11.76
N THR A 75 8.78 -0.82 -12.58
CA THR A 75 10.21 -0.89 -12.28
C THR A 75 10.89 0.48 -12.47
N VAL A 76 12.23 0.50 -12.44
CA VAL A 76 13.00 1.69 -12.78
C VAL A 76 12.79 1.98 -14.27
N GLN A 77 12.53 3.24 -14.61
CA GLN A 77 12.40 3.68 -15.99
C GLN A 77 13.74 4.25 -16.45
N LYS A 78 14.12 4.03 -17.71
CA LYS A 78 15.27 4.66 -18.38
C LYS A 78 14.73 5.52 -19.51
N PRO A 79 14.85 6.86 -19.46
CA PRO A 79 15.86 7.69 -18.77
C PRO A 79 15.44 8.27 -17.39
N GLY A 80 14.64 7.56 -16.61
CA GLY A 80 14.15 7.98 -15.28
C GLY A 80 12.68 8.39 -15.31
N LYS A 81 12.28 9.13 -16.34
CA LYS A 81 10.89 9.42 -16.69
C LYS A 81 10.69 9.25 -18.20
N ILE A 82 9.55 8.71 -18.58
CA ILE A 82 9.19 8.45 -19.98
C ILE A 82 7.90 9.19 -20.27
N GLU A 83 7.93 10.05 -21.27
CA GLU A 83 6.75 10.73 -21.78
C GLU A 83 5.99 9.79 -22.71
N PHE A 84 4.67 9.73 -22.59
CA PHE A 84 3.75 8.96 -23.42
C PHE A 84 2.72 9.88 -24.09
N ASN A 85 2.45 9.61 -25.36
CA ASN A 85 1.48 10.30 -26.19
C ASN A 85 0.31 9.37 -26.51
N ILE A 86 -0.84 9.94 -26.81
CA ILE A 86 -2.03 9.19 -27.23
C ILE A 86 -1.71 8.38 -28.49
N GLY A 87 -2.07 7.11 -28.49
CA GLY A 87 -1.84 6.19 -29.61
C GLY A 87 -0.50 5.48 -29.59
N ASP A 88 0.40 5.78 -28.66
CA ASP A 88 1.65 5.04 -28.53
C ASP A 88 1.37 3.57 -28.18
N VAL A 89 2.04 2.66 -28.89
CA VAL A 89 1.97 1.22 -28.59
C VAL A 89 3.07 0.86 -27.61
N VAL A 90 2.68 0.30 -26.47
CA VAL A 90 3.58 -0.01 -25.35
C VAL A 90 3.34 -1.45 -24.90
N ARG A 91 4.43 -2.18 -24.67
CA ARG A 91 4.37 -3.52 -24.08
C ARG A 91 4.52 -3.46 -22.56
N ILE A 92 3.74 -4.25 -21.85
CA ILE A 92 3.88 -4.43 -20.39
C ILE A 92 4.45 -5.81 -20.12
N SER A 93 5.67 -5.84 -19.60
CA SER A 93 6.36 -7.06 -19.18
C SER A 93 6.09 -7.40 -17.72
N MET A 94 5.98 -8.70 -17.48
CA MET A 94 5.84 -9.31 -16.16
C MET A 94 7.19 -9.62 -15.49
N ASP A 95 8.30 -9.29 -16.15
CA ASP A 95 9.67 -9.45 -15.66
C ASP A 95 10.16 -8.16 -14.98
N ASP A 96 10.21 -8.16 -13.65
CA ASP A 96 10.55 -6.99 -12.84
C ASP A 96 12.06 -6.69 -12.77
N SER A 97 12.89 -7.53 -13.40
CA SER A 97 14.33 -7.27 -13.56
C SER A 97 14.62 -6.23 -14.65
N LEU A 98 13.65 -5.94 -15.51
CA LEU A 98 13.82 -5.04 -16.66
C LEU A 98 13.64 -3.57 -16.27
N GLU A 99 14.45 -2.72 -16.90
CA GLU A 99 14.23 -1.28 -16.89
C GLU A 99 13.23 -0.90 -17.98
N GLY A 100 12.24 -0.07 -17.63
CA GLY A 100 11.24 0.37 -18.58
C GLY A 100 11.79 1.39 -19.59
N THR A 101 11.33 1.31 -20.83
CA THR A 101 11.58 2.21 -21.95
C THR A 101 10.26 2.67 -22.57
N LYS A 102 10.35 3.51 -23.60
CA LYS A 102 9.20 4.03 -24.34
C LYS A 102 8.36 2.92 -24.99
N GLU A 103 8.98 1.80 -25.35
CA GLU A 103 8.33 0.69 -26.05
C GLU A 103 7.90 -0.42 -25.09
N LYS A 104 8.53 -0.52 -23.92
CA LYS A 104 8.29 -1.61 -22.97
C LYS A 104 8.46 -1.16 -21.53
N ILE A 105 7.43 -1.33 -20.73
CA ILE A 105 7.46 -1.10 -19.28
C ILE A 105 7.37 -2.43 -18.53
N ALA A 106 8.00 -2.53 -17.37
CA ALA A 106 7.93 -3.73 -16.52
C ALA A 106 7.21 -3.43 -15.21
N VAL A 107 6.51 -4.44 -14.68
CA VAL A 107 5.75 -4.36 -13.43
C VAL A 107 6.16 -5.43 -12.43
N THR A 108 6.00 -5.14 -11.14
CA THR A 108 6.44 -6.01 -10.03
C THR A 108 5.52 -7.20 -9.76
N TYR A 109 4.42 -7.37 -10.49
CA TYR A 109 3.46 -8.44 -10.25
C TYR A 109 3.25 -9.30 -11.50
N PRO A 110 3.89 -10.49 -11.57
CA PRO A 110 3.80 -11.33 -12.75
C PRO A 110 2.41 -11.88 -13.07
N GLY A 111 1.53 -11.97 -12.05
CA GLY A 111 0.16 -12.43 -12.21
C GLY A 111 -0.76 -11.42 -12.91
N LEU A 112 -0.31 -10.18 -13.13
CA LEU A 112 -1.12 -9.16 -13.81
C LEU A 112 -1.55 -9.65 -15.20
N PHE A 113 -0.68 -10.38 -15.91
CA PHE A 113 -1.02 -10.96 -17.21
C PHE A 113 -2.23 -11.87 -17.14
N ASP A 114 -2.37 -12.72 -16.11
CA ASP A 114 -3.48 -13.67 -16.01
C ASP A 114 -4.77 -13.01 -15.52
N ASP A 115 -4.65 -11.96 -14.69
CA ASP A 115 -5.79 -11.28 -14.09
C ASP A 115 -6.52 -10.34 -15.07
N VAL A 116 -5.81 -9.83 -16.09
CA VAL A 116 -6.36 -8.89 -17.08
C VAL A 116 -6.79 -9.56 -18.38
N HIS A 117 -7.66 -8.87 -19.11
CA HIS A 117 -8.22 -9.30 -20.39
C HIS A 117 -8.07 -8.21 -21.45
N VAL A 118 -8.07 -8.62 -22.73
CA VAL A 118 -8.11 -7.70 -23.87
C VAL A 118 -9.37 -6.84 -23.81
N GLY A 119 -9.23 -5.55 -24.09
CA GLY A 119 -10.28 -4.54 -23.87
C GLY A 119 -10.31 -3.95 -22.46
N GLY A 120 -9.54 -4.52 -21.52
CA GLY A 120 -9.34 -3.96 -20.19
C GLY A 120 -8.30 -2.84 -20.18
N HIS A 121 -8.21 -2.11 -19.06
CA HIS A 121 -7.30 -0.98 -18.90
C HIS A 121 -6.23 -1.26 -17.85
N VAL A 122 -5.03 -0.70 -18.05
CA VAL A 122 -3.96 -0.63 -17.07
C VAL A 122 -3.62 0.84 -16.81
N LEU A 123 -3.79 1.24 -15.57
CA LEU A 123 -3.62 2.59 -15.08
C LEU A 123 -2.31 2.74 -14.33
N PHE A 124 -1.56 3.81 -14.60
CA PHE A 124 -0.27 4.11 -13.98
C PHE A 124 -0.28 5.45 -13.23
N ASP A 125 0.56 5.54 -12.20
CA ASP A 125 0.73 6.73 -11.34
C ASP A 125 -0.60 7.27 -10.82
N ASP A 126 -1.36 6.41 -10.13
CA ASP A 126 -2.68 6.70 -9.56
C ASP A 126 -3.73 7.14 -10.61
N GLY A 127 -3.65 6.55 -11.81
CA GLY A 127 -4.61 6.80 -12.89
C GLY A 127 -4.29 8.01 -13.76
N LYS A 128 -3.08 8.55 -13.68
CA LYS A 128 -2.64 9.65 -14.55
C LYS A 128 -2.33 9.22 -15.97
N ILE A 129 -1.96 7.95 -16.18
CA ILE A 129 -1.77 7.38 -17.51
C ILE A 129 -2.66 6.16 -17.61
N ASP A 130 -3.39 6.06 -18.70
CA ASP A 130 -4.28 4.98 -19.03
C ASP A 130 -3.78 4.29 -20.31
N MET A 131 -3.67 2.97 -20.25
CA MET A 131 -3.27 2.13 -21.36
C MET A 131 -4.33 1.04 -21.58
N LEU A 132 -4.96 1.04 -22.75
CA LEU A 132 -5.92 0.03 -23.18
C LEU A 132 -5.18 -1.22 -23.65
N ILE A 133 -5.55 -2.39 -23.12
CA ILE A 133 -4.98 -3.67 -23.54
C ILE A 133 -5.61 -4.08 -24.87
N THR A 134 -4.80 -4.06 -25.93
CA THR A 134 -5.24 -4.47 -27.27
C THR A 134 -4.95 -5.93 -27.57
N ASP A 135 -3.91 -6.52 -26.94
CA ASP A 135 -3.57 -7.92 -27.14
C ASP A 135 -2.76 -8.50 -25.96
N LYS A 136 -2.64 -9.83 -25.90
CA LYS A 136 -1.83 -10.58 -24.94
C LYS A 136 -0.91 -11.54 -25.68
N ASP A 137 0.40 -11.30 -25.60
CA ASP A 137 1.40 -12.20 -26.16
C ASP A 137 1.68 -13.34 -25.17
N GLU A 138 1.13 -14.51 -25.44
CA GLU A 138 1.31 -15.71 -24.62
C GLU A 138 2.75 -16.25 -24.64
N ALA A 139 3.52 -16.01 -25.71
CA ALA A 139 4.87 -16.54 -25.83
C ALA A 139 5.86 -15.80 -24.92
N SER A 140 5.74 -14.48 -24.82
CA SER A 140 6.56 -13.65 -23.93
C SER A 140 5.89 -13.33 -22.60
N ARG A 141 4.59 -13.65 -22.45
CA ARG A 141 3.73 -13.20 -21.33
C ARG A 141 3.72 -11.69 -21.17
N GLU A 142 3.65 -10.96 -22.27
CA GLU A 142 3.59 -9.50 -22.29
C GLU A 142 2.22 -9.00 -22.77
N LEU A 143 1.72 -7.92 -22.15
CA LEU A 143 0.53 -7.23 -22.64
C LEU A 143 0.94 -6.27 -23.75
N VAL A 144 0.14 -6.19 -24.80
CA VAL A 144 0.26 -5.13 -25.82
C VAL A 144 -0.83 -4.12 -25.55
N THR A 145 -0.42 -2.86 -25.41
CA THR A 145 -1.33 -1.79 -25.00
C THR A 145 -1.18 -0.56 -25.88
N VAL A 146 -2.24 0.25 -25.92
CA VAL A 146 -2.26 1.56 -26.56
C VAL A 146 -2.52 2.61 -25.49
N VAL A 147 -1.73 3.68 -25.51
CA VAL A 147 -1.87 4.81 -24.57
C VAL A 147 -3.09 5.65 -24.94
N GLU A 148 -3.99 5.87 -23.99
CA GLU A 148 -5.25 6.60 -24.19
C GLU A 148 -5.15 8.09 -23.84
N ASN A 149 -4.12 8.50 -23.08
CA ASN A 149 -3.90 9.89 -22.70
C ASN A 149 -2.42 10.26 -22.58
N HIS A 150 -2.10 11.55 -22.75
CA HIS A 150 -0.74 12.06 -22.54
C HIS A 150 -0.35 11.99 -21.06
N GLY A 151 0.91 11.61 -20.78
CA GLY A 151 1.45 11.69 -19.43
C GLY A 151 2.91 11.30 -19.32
N LEU A 152 3.47 11.53 -18.13
CA LEU A 152 4.86 11.29 -17.80
C LEU A 152 4.99 10.18 -16.75
N LEU A 153 5.48 9.01 -17.15
CA LEU A 153 5.65 7.87 -16.26
C LEU A 153 7.02 7.92 -15.58
N GLY A 154 7.03 7.92 -14.25
CA GLY A 154 8.25 7.77 -13.46
C GLY A 154 8.53 6.34 -13.03
N SER A 155 9.61 6.17 -12.26
CA SER A 155 9.97 4.90 -11.63
C SER A 155 9.13 4.59 -10.40
N ARG A 156 8.90 3.29 -10.13
CA ARG A 156 8.24 2.79 -8.91
C ARG A 156 6.85 3.38 -8.66
N LYS A 157 6.11 3.64 -9.74
CA LYS A 157 4.75 4.20 -9.70
C LYS A 157 3.71 3.11 -9.55
N GLY A 158 2.60 3.42 -8.86
CA GLY A 158 1.51 2.48 -8.66
C GLY A 158 0.85 2.09 -9.98
N VAL A 159 0.47 0.82 -10.09
CA VAL A 159 -0.24 0.25 -11.23
C VAL A 159 -1.57 -0.32 -10.75
N ASN A 160 -2.66 0.01 -11.45
CA ASN A 160 -3.99 -0.48 -11.16
C ASN A 160 -4.64 -1.02 -12.43
N ALA A 161 -5.48 -2.04 -12.33
CA ALA A 161 -6.30 -2.50 -13.44
C ALA A 161 -7.77 -2.50 -13.01
N PRO A 162 -8.59 -1.53 -13.43
CA PRO A 162 -9.99 -1.46 -13.05
C PRO A 162 -10.80 -2.59 -13.70
N GLY A 163 -11.87 -3.01 -13.04
CA GLY A 163 -12.79 -4.01 -13.58
C GLY A 163 -12.29 -5.46 -13.54
N VAL A 164 -11.14 -5.73 -12.94
CA VAL A 164 -10.58 -7.08 -12.78
C VAL A 164 -10.30 -7.43 -11.32
N SER A 165 -10.33 -8.73 -11.00
CA SER A 165 -9.98 -9.24 -9.68
C SER A 165 -8.49 -9.54 -9.64
N ILE A 166 -7.70 -8.63 -9.07
CA ILE A 166 -6.26 -8.80 -8.90
C ILE A 166 -5.97 -9.83 -7.79
N ASN A 167 -5.22 -10.88 -8.12
CA ASN A 167 -4.89 -12.00 -7.24
C ASN A 167 -3.53 -11.81 -6.54
N LEU A 168 -3.24 -10.58 -6.10
CA LEU A 168 -2.03 -10.28 -5.34
C LEU A 168 -1.96 -11.10 -4.04
N PRO A 169 -0.78 -11.62 -3.67
CA PRO A 169 -0.59 -12.23 -2.36
C PRO A 169 -0.81 -11.15 -1.29
N GLY A 170 -1.90 -11.28 -0.53
CA GLY A 170 -2.29 -10.27 0.47
C GLY A 170 -1.37 -10.14 1.69
N ILE A 171 -0.25 -10.88 1.72
CA ILE A 171 0.76 -10.80 2.78
C ILE A 171 2.09 -10.39 2.17
N THR A 172 2.57 -9.21 2.57
CA THR A 172 3.94 -8.77 2.28
C THR A 172 4.85 -9.09 3.47
N GLU A 173 6.16 -9.14 3.23
CA GLU A 173 7.19 -9.40 4.27
C GLU A 173 7.13 -8.42 5.46
N ARG A 174 6.52 -7.23 5.29
CA ARG A 174 6.36 -6.23 6.36
C ARG A 174 5.22 -6.53 7.32
N MET A 175 4.24 -7.33 6.91
CA MET A 175 3.08 -7.65 7.75
C MET A 175 3.41 -8.45 9.02
N PRO A 176 4.36 -9.41 8.99
CA PRO A 176 4.99 -9.98 10.18
C PRO A 176 5.39 -8.97 11.26
N MET A 177 6.05 -7.87 10.88
CA MET A 177 6.53 -6.86 11.83
C MET A 177 5.40 -6.15 12.56
N ILE A 178 4.31 -5.86 11.84
CA ILE A 178 3.13 -5.21 12.42
C ILE A 178 2.49 -6.12 13.47
N SER A 179 2.46 -7.44 13.24
CA SER A 179 1.92 -8.38 14.23
C SER A 179 2.71 -8.42 15.54
N VAL A 180 4.03 -8.17 15.50
CA VAL A 180 4.88 -8.06 16.70
C VAL A 180 4.52 -6.82 17.53
N LEU A 181 4.37 -5.65 16.90
CA LEU A 181 3.92 -4.44 17.60
C LEU A 181 2.53 -4.60 18.24
N VAL A 182 1.62 -5.30 17.55
CA VAL A 182 0.29 -5.61 18.09
C VAL A 182 0.40 -6.46 19.36
N TRP A 183 1.32 -7.43 19.39
CA TRP A 183 1.53 -8.27 20.57
C TRP A 183 2.26 -7.55 21.70
N GLN A 184 3.09 -6.55 21.40
CA GLN A 184 3.82 -5.75 22.39
C GLN A 184 2.95 -4.68 23.07
N THR A 185 1.88 -4.22 22.42
CA THR A 185 1.04 -3.10 22.92
C THR A 185 -0.08 -3.54 23.87
N GLU A 186 -0.31 -4.84 24.06
CA GLU A 186 -1.22 -5.54 24.98
C GLU A 186 -2.66 -5.00 25.23
N SER A 187 -3.12 -3.86 24.70
CA SER A 187 -4.49 -3.35 24.85
C SER A 187 -4.86 -2.25 23.84
N ASN A 188 -6.10 -2.26 23.33
CA ASN A 188 -6.75 -1.24 22.46
C ASN A 188 -6.17 -0.99 21.05
N SER A 189 -5.41 -1.93 20.50
CA SER A 189 -4.91 -1.84 19.12
C SER A 189 -5.92 -2.36 18.08
N LEU A 190 -6.19 -1.54 17.07
CA LEU A 190 -6.92 -1.88 15.84
C LEU A 190 -5.94 -2.01 14.68
N LEU A 191 -6.20 -2.94 13.78
CA LEU A 191 -5.42 -3.09 12.54
C LEU A 191 -6.29 -2.69 11.36
N LEU A 192 -5.80 -1.73 10.57
CA LEU A 192 -6.38 -1.38 9.28
C LEU A 192 -5.56 -2.07 8.19
N HIS A 193 -6.25 -2.82 7.34
CA HIS A 193 -5.61 -3.57 6.28
C HIS A 193 -5.95 -2.96 4.92
N SER A 194 -4.94 -2.73 4.09
CA SER A 194 -5.07 -2.15 2.76
C SER A 194 -5.21 -3.28 1.72
N PHE A 195 -6.03 -3.07 0.68
CA PHE A 195 -6.31 -4.05 -0.39
C PHE A 195 -6.77 -5.43 0.12
N VAL A 196 -7.93 -5.45 0.77
CA VAL A 196 -8.43 -6.63 1.49
C VAL A 196 -9.32 -7.52 0.61
N SER A 197 -8.94 -8.79 0.48
CA SER A 197 -9.86 -9.87 0.07
C SER A 197 -10.27 -10.72 1.28
N LEU A 198 -11.36 -11.48 1.16
CA LEU A 198 -11.77 -12.43 2.21
C LEU A 198 -10.65 -13.46 2.52
N LYS A 199 -9.88 -13.84 1.51
CA LYS A 199 -8.72 -14.73 1.66
C LYS A 199 -7.64 -14.06 2.50
N THR A 200 -7.31 -12.81 2.18
CA THR A 200 -6.34 -12.01 2.94
C THR A 200 -6.74 -11.87 4.40
N LEU A 201 -8.02 -11.56 4.66
CA LEU A 201 -8.56 -11.44 6.02
C LEU A 201 -8.40 -12.75 6.82
N LYS A 202 -8.67 -13.90 6.20
CA LYS A 202 -8.53 -15.22 6.84
C LYS A 202 -7.08 -15.55 7.18
N ILE A 203 -6.14 -15.29 6.26
CA ILE A 203 -4.72 -15.56 6.52
C ILE A 203 -4.23 -14.62 7.64
N PHE A 204 -4.61 -13.35 7.60
CA PHE A 204 -4.23 -12.38 8.62
C PHE A 204 -4.80 -12.73 10.01
N ALA A 205 -6.08 -13.07 10.08
CA ALA A 205 -6.72 -13.53 11.32
C ALA A 205 -6.06 -14.80 11.89
N SER A 206 -5.54 -15.68 11.02
CA SER A 206 -4.74 -16.84 11.44
C SER A 206 -3.38 -16.42 12.02
N CYS A 207 -2.66 -15.48 11.40
CA CYS A 207 -1.38 -14.98 11.90
C CYS A 207 -1.51 -14.35 13.29
N LEU A 208 -2.53 -13.50 13.49
CA LEU A 208 -2.79 -12.87 14.78
C LEU A 208 -3.10 -13.89 15.89
N ARG A 209 -3.92 -14.91 15.59
CA ARG A 209 -4.30 -15.95 16.58
C ARG A 209 -3.13 -16.81 17.01
N LYS A 210 -2.24 -17.18 16.09
CA LYS A 210 -1.17 -18.14 16.38
C LYS A 210 0.04 -17.53 17.08
N ARG A 211 0.05 -16.20 17.29
CA ARG A 211 1.24 -15.45 17.74
C ARG A 211 2.52 -15.84 16.99
N THR A 212 2.38 -16.26 15.73
CA THR A 212 3.46 -16.81 14.92
C THR A 212 3.33 -16.30 13.50
N VAL A 213 4.45 -15.85 12.97
CA VAL A 213 4.62 -15.57 11.56
C VAL A 213 5.13 -16.86 10.92
N LYS A 214 4.26 -17.60 10.24
CA LYS A 214 4.74 -18.54 9.23
C LYS A 214 4.63 -17.83 7.89
N MET A 215 5.77 -17.49 7.30
CA MET A 215 5.85 -17.14 5.88
C MET A 215 5.38 -18.37 5.09
N LEU A 216 4.37 -18.18 4.25
CA LEU A 216 4.01 -19.11 3.18
C LEU A 216 4.73 -18.66 1.92
#